data_AF-A0A0C9U3Y5-F1
#
_entry.id   AF-A0A0C9U3Y5-F1
#
_cell.length_a   1.000
_cell.length_b   1.000
_cell.length_c   1.000
_cell.angle_alpha   90.00
_cell.angle_beta   90.00
_cell.angle_gamma   90.00
#
_symmetry.space_group_name_H-M   'P 1'
#
loop_
_entity.id
_entity.type
_entity.pdbx_description
1 polymer ?
#
loop_
_entity_poly.entity_id
_entity_poly.type
_entity_poly.pdbx_seq_one_letter_code
_entity_poly.pdbx_strand_id
1 'polypeptide(L)'
;MNRQFKEYPTDARNADIAKLCKKLQDDIDRWRKQQLECWPKLQHFVINQKVIEPENESLYLPSDFQSPVERTDFGLEEAGLLEMQLREGEANDALEAIRLAIKQLALDVQYKKKEVTGQKDSTRAHDELKRKCAARNKYVIKYRQAFRAMIRLGMVEGQTPHKELKDSDLRIKGMTGAGELGEGTKEESWIWSAMFDPSLPVSQRTEWENEFDRVRWFRAKANKDRWEEEIDILEEEFQRTKRSFARMEQVWKALAHVCDDTAEGWGKRAYAHQQVGMYQLLNKRAHGDFLKTKSHKPIPALAGFVAV
;
A
#
# COMPACT_ATOMS: atom_id res chain seq x y z
N MET A 1 7.91 -31.60 15.98
CA MET A 1 9.00 -31.99 15.06
C MET A 1 9.09 -30.98 13.92
N ASN A 2 9.90 -29.93 14.09
CA ASN A 2 10.20 -28.97 13.02
C ASN A 2 11.28 -29.59 12.11
N ARG A 3 10.89 -30.20 11.00
CA ARG A 3 11.85 -30.60 9.96
C ARG A 3 12.26 -29.35 9.19
N GLN A 4 13.34 -28.71 9.61
CA GLN A 4 14.08 -27.78 8.75
C GLN A 4 14.65 -28.60 7.59
N PHE A 5 14.05 -28.48 6.41
CA PHE A 5 14.68 -28.96 5.19
C PHE A 5 15.91 -28.09 4.94
N LYS A 6 17.11 -28.60 5.28
CA LYS A 6 18.35 -28.08 4.73
C LYS A 6 18.30 -28.32 3.22
N GLU A 7 18.10 -27.25 2.45
CA GLU A 7 18.35 -27.29 1.01
C GLU A 7 19.84 -27.59 0.81
N TYR A 8 20.18 -28.84 0.51
CA TYR A 8 21.53 -29.17 0.09
C TYR A 8 21.72 -28.61 -1.32
N PRO A 9 22.74 -27.77 -1.58
CA PRO A 9 23.05 -27.33 -2.92
C PRO A 9 23.38 -28.57 -3.76
N THR A 10 22.56 -28.86 -4.76
CA THR A 10 22.85 -29.92 -5.72
C THR A 10 24.13 -29.55 -6.45
N ASP A 11 25.07 -30.48 -6.67
CA ASP A 11 26.36 -30.18 -7.33
C ASP A 11 26.19 -29.41 -8.65
N ALA A 12 25.10 -29.67 -9.37
CA ALA A 12 24.69 -28.92 -10.55
C ALA A 12 24.48 -27.41 -10.29
N ARG A 13 23.82 -27.05 -9.19
CA ARG A 13 23.58 -25.64 -8.80
C ARG A 13 24.88 -24.94 -8.43
N ASN A 14 25.79 -25.62 -7.73
CA ASN A 14 27.11 -25.07 -7.41
C ASN A 14 27.95 -24.87 -8.67
N ALA A 15 27.91 -25.81 -9.61
CA ALA A 15 28.57 -25.67 -10.90
C ALA A 15 28.01 -24.48 -11.70
N ASP A 16 26.69 -24.26 -11.67
CA ASP A 16 26.09 -23.11 -12.34
C ASP A 16 26.42 -21.79 -11.65
N ILE A 17 26.46 -21.74 -10.31
CA ILE A 17 26.94 -20.57 -9.57
C ILE A 17 28.39 -20.26 -9.96
N ALA A 18 29.28 -21.26 -10.01
CA ALA A 18 30.67 -21.06 -10.40
C ALA A 18 30.81 -20.51 -11.83
N LYS A 19 29.97 -20.98 -12.78
CA LYS A 19 29.92 -20.41 -14.14
C LYS A 19 29.47 -18.95 -14.13
N LEU A 20 28.46 -18.62 -13.34
CA LEU A 20 27.95 -17.25 -13.21
C LEU A 20 29.00 -16.33 -12.56
N CYS A 21 29.69 -16.78 -11.51
CA CYS A 21 30.78 -16.03 -10.88
C CYS A 21 31.93 -15.77 -11.86
N LYS A 22 32.33 -16.78 -12.66
CA LYS A 22 33.36 -16.59 -13.69
C LYS A 22 32.94 -15.58 -14.75
N LYS A 23 31.71 -15.68 -15.23
CA LYS A 23 31.17 -14.71 -16.20
C LYS A 23 31.14 -13.31 -15.62
N LEU A 24 30.72 -13.16 -14.37
CA LEU A 24 30.71 -11.89 -13.67
C LEU A 24 32.13 -11.31 -13.56
N GLN A 25 33.13 -12.13 -13.22
CA GLN A 25 34.53 -11.72 -13.20
C GLN A 25 34.99 -11.22 -14.58
N ASP A 26 34.70 -11.96 -15.65
CA ASP A 26 35.08 -11.57 -17.02
C ASP A 26 34.43 -10.23 -17.43
N ASP A 27 33.19 -9.99 -17.01
CA ASP A 27 32.46 -8.74 -17.27
C ASP A 27 33.02 -7.58 -16.42
N ILE A 28 33.37 -7.82 -15.16
CA ILE A 28 34.04 -6.84 -14.29
C ILE A 28 35.40 -6.45 -14.88
N ASP A 29 36.22 -7.43 -15.27
CA ASP A 29 37.54 -7.16 -15.84
C ASP A 29 37.46 -6.33 -17.13
N ARG A 30 36.41 -6.56 -17.94
CA ARG A 30 36.13 -5.74 -19.13
C ARG A 30 35.73 -4.32 -18.75
N TRP A 31 34.85 -4.17 -17.75
CA TRP A 31 34.46 -2.87 -17.23
C TRP A 31 35.66 -2.10 -16.68
N ARG A 32 36.55 -2.74 -15.91
CA ARG A 32 37.75 -2.08 -15.35
C ARG A 32 38.66 -1.50 -16.42
N LYS A 33 38.82 -2.18 -17.56
CA LYS A 33 39.60 -1.66 -18.70
C LYS A 33 38.99 -0.37 -19.24
N GLN A 34 37.67 -0.35 -19.46
CA GLN A 34 36.95 0.85 -19.92
C GLN A 34 36.98 1.96 -18.88
N GLN A 35 36.81 1.62 -17.60
CA GLN A 35 36.82 2.56 -16.49
C GLN A 35 38.19 3.27 -16.37
N LEU A 36 39.30 2.56 -16.55
CA LEU A 36 40.64 3.15 -16.50
C LEU A 36 40.95 4.01 -17.72
N GLU A 37 40.36 3.71 -18.87
CA GLU A 37 40.48 4.53 -20.08
C GLU A 37 39.74 5.87 -19.93
N CYS A 38 38.53 5.86 -19.36
CA CYS A 38 37.74 7.07 -19.13
C CYS A 38 38.15 7.84 -17.87
N TRP A 39 38.47 7.15 -16.77
CA TRP A 39 38.77 7.75 -15.45
C TRP A 39 40.05 7.17 -14.83
N PRO A 40 41.24 7.58 -15.30
CA PRO A 40 42.52 7.05 -14.83
C PRO A 40 42.76 7.26 -13.33
N LYS A 41 42.19 8.33 -12.74
CA LYS A 41 42.36 8.66 -11.32
C LYS A 41 41.77 7.62 -10.36
N LEU A 42 40.87 6.76 -10.83
CA LEU A 42 40.28 5.69 -10.02
C LEU A 42 41.18 4.46 -9.85
N GLN A 43 42.31 4.39 -10.58
CA GLN A 43 43.21 3.24 -10.58
C GLN A 43 43.69 2.84 -9.17
N HIS A 44 43.98 3.82 -8.32
CA HIS A 44 44.44 3.57 -6.95
C HIS A 44 43.41 2.82 -6.09
N PHE A 45 42.11 3.09 -6.29
CA PHE A 45 41.05 2.40 -5.54
C PHE A 45 40.91 0.94 -5.99
N VAL A 46 40.97 0.71 -7.30
CA VAL A 46 40.87 -0.64 -7.89
C VAL A 46 42.02 -1.54 -7.40
N ILE A 47 43.25 -1.03 -7.38
CA ILE A 47 44.43 -1.81 -6.95
C ILE A 47 44.35 -2.18 -5.45
N ASN A 48 43.82 -1.29 -4.62
CA ASN A 48 43.77 -1.50 -3.18
C ASN A 48 42.59 -2.37 -2.72
N GLN A 49 41.67 -2.70 -3.62
CA GLN A 49 40.49 -3.49 -3.28
C GLN A 49 40.85 -4.98 -3.16
N LYS A 50 40.84 -5.51 -1.93
CA LYS A 50 40.99 -6.94 -1.69
C LYS A 50 39.62 -7.62 -1.81
N VAL A 51 39.29 -8.12 -2.99
CA VAL A 51 38.04 -8.84 -3.25
C VAL A 51 38.29 -10.34 -3.29
N ILE A 52 37.50 -11.10 -2.53
CA ILE A 52 37.53 -12.57 -2.51
C ILE A 52 36.44 -13.15 -3.43
N GLU A 53 35.28 -12.48 -3.51
CA GLU A 53 34.12 -12.91 -4.29
C GLU A 53 33.68 -11.77 -5.23
N PRO A 54 33.47 -12.03 -6.54
CA PRO A 54 33.20 -11.00 -7.53
C PRO A 54 31.89 -10.23 -7.26
N GLU A 55 30.90 -10.86 -6.63
CA GLU A 55 29.63 -10.23 -6.24
C GLU A 55 29.78 -9.11 -5.19
N ASN A 56 30.90 -9.08 -4.45
CA ASN A 56 31.17 -8.09 -3.42
C ASN A 56 32.12 -7.00 -3.91
N GLU A 57 32.49 -7.00 -5.19
CA GLU A 57 33.34 -5.98 -5.79
C GLU A 57 32.58 -4.65 -5.98
N SER A 58 32.94 -3.62 -5.22
CA SER A 58 32.50 -2.26 -5.47
C SER A 58 33.02 -1.74 -6.82
N LEU A 59 32.11 -1.33 -7.70
CA LEU A 59 32.46 -0.87 -9.05
C LEU A 59 32.98 0.59 -9.08
N TYR A 60 32.92 1.31 -7.97
CA TYR A 60 33.28 2.73 -7.85
C TYR A 60 32.52 3.60 -8.87
N LEU A 61 31.19 3.47 -8.86
CA LEU A 61 30.33 4.32 -9.67
C LEU A 61 30.29 5.74 -9.07
N PRO A 62 29.92 6.79 -9.84
CA PRO A 62 29.75 8.13 -9.31
C PRO A 62 28.88 8.19 -8.04
N SER A 63 27.85 7.34 -7.94
CA SER A 63 26.98 7.24 -6.77
C SER A 63 27.60 6.62 -5.52
N ASP A 64 28.77 5.98 -5.62
CA ASP A 64 29.50 5.45 -4.46
C ASP A 64 30.27 6.56 -3.72
N PHE A 65 30.58 7.66 -4.40
CA PHE A 65 31.20 8.85 -3.81
C PHE A 65 30.11 9.82 -3.33
N GLN A 66 29.94 9.98 -2.03
CA GLN A 66 28.89 10.84 -1.46
C GLN A 66 29.23 12.33 -1.55
N SER A 67 30.51 12.69 -1.48
CA SER A 67 30.94 14.08 -1.52
C SER A 67 30.95 14.61 -2.97
N PRO A 68 30.26 15.73 -3.27
CA PRO A 68 30.35 16.38 -4.57
C PRO A 68 31.79 16.76 -4.93
N VAL A 69 32.61 17.16 -3.94
CA VAL A 69 34.01 17.56 -4.11
C VAL A 69 34.88 16.38 -4.55
N GLU A 70 34.64 15.18 -4.00
CA GLU A 70 35.36 13.99 -4.43
C GLU A 70 35.05 13.67 -5.90
N ARG A 71 33.79 13.83 -6.32
CA ARG A 71 33.43 13.60 -7.73
C ARG A 71 34.10 14.60 -8.67
N THR A 72 34.19 15.86 -8.29
CA THR A 72 34.90 16.88 -9.09
C THR A 72 36.39 16.54 -9.19
N ASP A 73 37.02 16.14 -8.09
CA ASP A 73 38.44 15.78 -8.04
C ASP A 73 38.77 14.58 -8.94
N PHE A 74 37.87 13.60 -9.02
CA PHE A 74 38.01 12.42 -9.87
C PHE A 74 37.52 12.62 -11.32
N GLY A 75 36.91 13.77 -11.66
CA GLY A 75 36.37 14.05 -12.99
C GLY A 75 35.07 13.26 -13.31
N LEU A 76 34.26 12.99 -12.29
CA LEU A 76 33.02 12.20 -12.38
C LEU A 76 31.75 13.06 -12.48
N GLU A 77 31.85 14.37 -12.74
CA GLU A 77 30.70 15.26 -12.80
C GLU A 77 29.70 14.87 -13.92
N GLU A 78 30.18 14.80 -15.17
CA GLU A 78 29.36 14.42 -16.32
C GLU A 78 28.80 12.99 -16.17
N ALA A 79 29.63 12.08 -15.67
CA ALA A 79 29.26 10.70 -15.39
C ALA A 79 28.17 10.61 -14.31
N GLY A 80 28.23 11.48 -13.29
CA GLY A 80 27.23 11.55 -12.23
C GLY A 80 25.87 12.04 -12.72
N LEU A 81 25.85 12.98 -13.67
CA LEU A 81 24.60 13.43 -14.31
C LEU A 81 23.97 12.33 -15.15
N LEU A 82 24.78 11.61 -15.94
CA LEU A 82 24.32 10.47 -16.72
C LEU A 82 23.84 9.33 -15.82
N GLU A 83 24.56 9.02 -14.73
CA GLU A 83 24.11 8.03 -13.75
C GLU A 83 22.76 8.44 -13.14
N MET A 84 22.58 9.71 -12.77
CA MET A 84 21.30 10.19 -12.23
C MET A 84 20.13 9.88 -13.17
N GLN A 85 20.26 10.20 -14.46
CA GLN A 85 19.24 9.94 -15.47
C GLN A 85 18.96 8.43 -15.64
N LEU A 86 20.01 7.61 -15.65
CA LEU A 86 19.87 6.16 -15.74
C LEU A 86 19.19 5.57 -14.50
N ARG A 87 19.50 6.10 -13.31
CA ARG A 87 18.86 5.67 -12.05
C ARG A 87 17.40 6.09 -11.97
N GLU A 88 17.05 7.26 -12.51
CA GLU A 88 15.65 7.68 -12.63
C GLU A 88 14.87 6.72 -13.54
N GLY A 89 15.42 6.35 -14.69
CA GLY A 89 14.86 5.31 -15.56
C GLY A 89 14.71 3.96 -14.84
N GLU A 90 15.78 3.48 -14.19
CA GLU A 90 15.76 2.22 -13.43
C GLU A 90 14.72 2.25 -12.30
N ALA A 91 14.56 3.38 -11.62
CA ALA A 91 13.59 3.57 -10.56
C ALA A 91 12.15 3.55 -11.10
N ASN A 92 11.88 4.19 -12.23
CA ASN A 92 10.57 4.17 -12.90
C ASN A 92 10.19 2.74 -13.33
N ASP A 93 11.10 2.04 -14.02
CA ASP A 93 10.90 0.65 -14.45
C ASP A 93 10.67 -0.29 -13.25
N ALA A 94 11.45 -0.11 -12.18
CA ALA A 94 11.29 -0.90 -10.96
C ALA A 94 9.93 -0.62 -10.29
N LEU A 95 9.47 0.63 -10.26
CA LEU A 95 8.14 0.97 -9.72
C LEU A 95 7.00 0.34 -10.53
N GLU A 96 7.06 0.41 -11.85
CA GLU A 96 6.07 -0.26 -12.71
C GLU A 96 6.08 -1.78 -12.49
N ALA A 97 7.26 -2.40 -12.42
CA ALA A 97 7.38 -3.82 -12.14
C ALA A 97 6.84 -4.21 -10.74
N ILE A 98 7.05 -3.36 -9.72
CA ILE A 98 6.48 -3.56 -8.37
C ILE A 98 4.96 -3.51 -8.43
N ARG A 99 4.37 -2.49 -9.09
CA ARG A 99 2.92 -2.36 -9.22
C ARG A 99 2.32 -3.58 -9.92
N LEU A 100 2.91 -3.97 -11.05
CA LEU A 100 2.49 -5.15 -11.81
C LEU A 100 2.50 -6.41 -10.96
N ALA A 101 3.59 -6.64 -10.23
CA ALA A 101 3.74 -7.78 -9.35
C ALA A 101 2.71 -7.77 -8.20
N ILE A 102 2.40 -6.59 -7.63
CA ILE A 102 1.36 -6.46 -6.60
C ILE A 102 -0.02 -6.76 -7.16
N LYS A 103 -0.36 -6.23 -8.35
CA LYS A 103 -1.64 -6.50 -9.03
C LYS A 103 -1.84 -8.00 -9.29
N GLN A 104 -0.81 -8.65 -9.86
CA GLN A 104 -0.83 -10.09 -10.12
C GLN A 104 -1.00 -10.90 -8.83
N LEU A 105 -0.22 -10.59 -7.78
CA LEU A 105 -0.35 -11.25 -6.48
C LEU A 105 -1.75 -11.09 -5.88
N ALA A 106 -2.36 -9.90 -5.99
CA ALA A 106 -3.70 -9.66 -5.47
C ALA A 106 -4.76 -10.52 -6.18
N LEU A 107 -4.64 -10.66 -7.51
CA LEU A 107 -5.50 -11.55 -8.31
C LEU A 107 -5.29 -13.02 -7.94
N ASP A 108 -4.03 -13.47 -7.86
CA ASP A 108 -3.71 -14.86 -7.54
C ASP A 108 -4.21 -15.25 -6.15
N VAL A 109 -4.16 -14.33 -5.18
CA VAL A 109 -4.70 -14.55 -3.84
C VAL A 109 -6.23 -14.70 -3.87
N GLN A 110 -6.93 -13.87 -4.65
CA GLN A 110 -8.38 -14.03 -4.85
C GLN A 110 -8.71 -15.36 -5.54
N TYR A 111 -7.98 -15.69 -6.61
CA TYR A 111 -8.14 -16.93 -7.35
C TYR A 111 -7.94 -18.14 -6.44
N LYS A 112 -6.84 -18.15 -5.66
CA LYS A 112 -6.57 -19.20 -4.67
C LYS A 112 -7.72 -19.34 -3.67
N LYS A 113 -8.26 -18.23 -3.17
CA LYS A 113 -9.37 -18.25 -2.21
C LYS A 113 -10.66 -18.81 -2.80
N LYS A 114 -10.92 -18.56 -4.09
CA LYS A 114 -12.18 -18.92 -4.76
C LYS A 114 -12.17 -20.33 -5.35
N GLU A 115 -11.09 -20.70 -6.05
CA GLU A 115 -11.05 -21.87 -6.93
C GLU A 115 -10.16 -23.01 -6.39
N VAL A 116 -9.14 -22.71 -5.59
CA VAL A 116 -8.18 -23.73 -5.14
C VAL A 116 -8.69 -24.40 -3.87
N THR A 117 -9.00 -25.69 -3.97
CA THR A 117 -9.42 -26.53 -2.86
C THR A 117 -8.49 -27.75 -2.71
N GLY A 118 -8.50 -28.39 -1.54
CA GLY A 118 -7.63 -29.52 -1.25
C GLY A 118 -6.18 -29.15 -0.91
N GLN A 119 -5.49 -30.08 -0.24
CA GLN A 119 -4.16 -29.81 0.33
C GLN A 119 -3.07 -29.69 -0.73
N LYS A 120 -3.05 -30.59 -1.73
CA LYS A 120 -2.00 -30.63 -2.76
C LYS A 120 -1.99 -29.35 -3.60
N ASP A 121 -3.15 -28.93 -4.10
CA ASP A 121 -3.27 -27.76 -4.95
C ASP A 121 -3.08 -26.46 -4.16
N SER A 122 -3.50 -26.44 -2.88
CA SER A 122 -3.21 -25.31 -1.98
C SER A 122 -1.70 -25.12 -1.74
N THR A 123 -0.95 -26.22 -1.57
CA THR A 123 0.52 -26.17 -1.45
C THR A 123 1.16 -25.66 -2.73
N ARG A 124 0.77 -26.18 -3.90
CA ARG A 124 1.29 -25.72 -5.20
C ARG A 124 1.00 -24.23 -5.45
N ALA A 125 -0.23 -23.80 -5.19
CA ALA A 125 -0.61 -22.39 -5.30
C ALA A 125 0.16 -21.51 -4.31
N HIS A 126 0.42 -22.00 -3.10
CA HIS A 126 1.25 -21.28 -2.13
C HIS A 126 2.70 -21.13 -2.60
N ASP A 127 3.30 -22.18 -3.17
CA ASP A 127 4.66 -22.12 -3.71
C ASP A 127 4.77 -21.13 -4.88
N GLU A 128 3.74 -21.06 -5.73
CA GLU A 128 3.69 -20.09 -6.82
C GLU A 128 3.55 -18.65 -6.31
N LEU A 129 2.67 -18.42 -5.33
CA LEU A 129 2.58 -17.13 -4.64
C LEU A 129 3.92 -16.73 -4.00
N LYS A 130 4.63 -17.68 -3.39
CA LYS A 130 5.96 -17.46 -2.81
C LYS A 130 6.97 -17.01 -3.86
N ARG A 131 6.98 -17.62 -5.05
CA ARG A 131 7.84 -17.21 -6.18
C ARG A 131 7.51 -15.80 -6.66
N LYS A 132 6.22 -15.48 -6.84
CA LYS A 132 5.78 -14.14 -7.24
C LYS A 132 6.10 -13.08 -6.17
N CYS A 133 5.96 -13.40 -4.89
CA CYS A 133 6.41 -12.55 -3.78
C CYS A 133 7.93 -12.30 -3.81
N ALA A 134 8.73 -13.33 -4.10
CA ALA A 134 10.18 -13.17 -4.25
C ALA A 134 10.53 -12.28 -5.45
N ALA A 135 9.82 -12.41 -6.57
CA ALA A 135 9.98 -11.54 -7.73
C ALA A 135 9.64 -10.08 -7.41
N ARG A 136 8.52 -9.82 -6.71
CA ARG A 136 8.18 -8.48 -6.19
C ARG A 136 9.30 -7.91 -5.33
N ASN A 137 9.81 -8.69 -4.37
CA ASN A 137 10.87 -8.23 -3.47
C ASN A 137 12.17 -7.92 -4.22
N LYS A 138 12.48 -8.65 -5.30
CA LYS A 138 13.61 -8.32 -6.19
C LYS A 138 13.47 -6.92 -6.79
N TYR A 139 12.28 -6.56 -7.28
CA TYR A 139 12.03 -5.21 -7.81
C TYR A 139 12.07 -4.14 -6.72
N VAL A 140 11.56 -4.43 -5.52
CA VAL A 140 11.67 -3.55 -4.35
C VAL A 140 13.14 -3.25 -4.00
N ILE A 141 14.00 -4.26 -4.02
CA ILE A 141 15.43 -4.09 -3.77
C ILE A 141 16.06 -3.20 -4.84
N LYS A 142 15.76 -3.43 -6.13
CA LYS A 142 16.23 -2.59 -7.23
C LYS A 142 15.83 -1.13 -7.06
N TYR A 143 14.55 -0.87 -6.77
CA TYR A 143 14.07 0.49 -6.52
C TYR A 143 14.80 1.16 -5.36
N ARG A 144 14.94 0.46 -4.23
CA ARG A 144 15.66 0.99 -3.05
C ARG A 144 17.14 1.26 -3.34
N GLN A 145 17.79 0.43 -4.16
CA GLN A 145 19.17 0.64 -4.58
C GLN A 145 19.29 1.87 -5.49
N ALA A 146 18.44 1.99 -6.50
CA ALA A 146 18.40 3.15 -7.38
C ALA A 146 18.10 4.44 -6.61
N PHE A 147 17.11 4.41 -5.70
CA PHE A 147 16.75 5.54 -4.86
C PHE A 147 17.90 6.00 -3.95
N ARG A 148 18.61 5.06 -3.31
CA ARG A 148 19.81 5.38 -2.52
C ARG A 148 20.93 5.96 -3.38
N ALA A 149 21.12 5.44 -4.60
CA ALA A 149 22.11 5.99 -5.53
C ALA A 149 21.77 7.44 -5.93
N MET A 150 20.50 7.74 -6.22
CA MET A 150 20.03 9.09 -6.52
C MET A 150 20.24 10.05 -5.34
N ILE A 151 19.89 9.64 -4.11
CA ILE A 151 20.15 10.44 -2.90
C ILE A 151 21.65 10.71 -2.75
N ARG A 152 22.50 9.69 -2.90
CA ARG A 152 23.96 9.85 -2.81
C ARG A 152 24.46 10.85 -3.84
N LEU A 153 23.96 10.80 -5.07
CA LEU A 153 24.31 11.74 -6.15
C LEU A 153 23.87 13.19 -5.90
N GLY A 154 23.04 13.46 -4.88
CA GLY A 154 22.63 14.81 -4.50
C GLY A 154 21.16 15.13 -4.79
N MET A 155 20.33 14.12 -5.09
CA MET A 155 18.89 14.32 -5.21
C MET A 155 18.30 14.70 -3.85
N VAL A 156 17.59 15.83 -3.78
CA VAL A 156 16.83 16.21 -2.59
C VAL A 156 15.49 15.48 -2.61
N GLU A 157 15.15 14.81 -1.51
CA GLU A 157 13.85 14.14 -1.35
C GLU A 157 12.71 15.15 -1.56
N GLY A 158 11.84 14.88 -2.54
CA GLY A 158 10.68 15.72 -2.86
C GLY A 158 10.82 16.62 -4.09
N GLN A 159 12.01 16.75 -4.70
CA GLN A 159 12.15 17.40 -6.01
C GLN A 159 11.71 16.49 -7.18
N THR A 160 11.76 15.17 -6.97
CA THR A 160 11.37 14.15 -7.93
C THR A 160 10.11 13.42 -7.46
N PRO A 161 9.35 12.75 -8.37
CA PRO A 161 8.21 11.92 -7.98
C PRO A 161 8.60 10.69 -7.14
N HIS A 162 9.89 10.47 -6.91
CA HIS A 162 10.43 9.34 -6.16
C HIS A 162 10.49 9.63 -4.66
N LYS A 163 10.05 8.66 -3.86
CA LYS A 163 10.05 8.71 -2.39
C LYS A 163 10.58 7.40 -1.82
N GLU A 164 10.99 7.42 -0.56
CA GLU A 164 11.39 6.20 0.12
C GLU A 164 10.23 5.18 0.14
N LEU A 165 10.49 3.97 -0.36
CA LEU A 165 9.50 2.91 -0.45
C LEU A 165 9.47 2.08 0.85
N LYS A 166 8.39 2.23 1.63
CA LYS A 166 8.16 1.48 2.87
C LYS A 166 7.43 0.18 2.59
N ASP A 167 7.55 -0.81 3.48
CA ASP A 167 6.84 -2.09 3.31
C ASP A 167 5.30 -1.92 3.38
N SER A 168 4.82 -0.87 4.08
CA SER A 168 3.41 -0.47 4.10
C SER A 168 2.88 -0.08 2.72
N ASP A 169 3.76 0.42 1.86
CA ASP A 169 3.41 0.97 0.56
C ASP A 169 3.09 -0.14 -0.46
N LEU A 170 3.49 -1.37 -0.18
CA LEU A 170 3.29 -2.55 -1.05
C LEU A 170 1.87 -3.13 -0.96
N ARG A 171 0.97 -2.51 -0.18
CA ARG A 171 -0.42 -2.93 -0.03
C ARG A 171 -1.29 -2.30 -1.10
N ILE A 172 -2.25 -3.08 -1.62
CA ILE A 172 -3.34 -2.58 -2.47
C ILE A 172 -4.66 -2.59 -1.71
N LYS A 173 -5.44 -1.51 -1.81
CA LYS A 173 -6.72 -1.35 -1.10
C LYS A 173 -7.85 -2.07 -1.85
N GLY A 174 -8.78 -2.69 -1.12
CA GLY A 174 -10.06 -3.16 -1.68
C GLY A 174 -10.01 -4.36 -2.63
N MET A 175 -8.87 -5.05 -2.75
CA MET A 175 -8.76 -6.24 -3.61
C MET A 175 -8.86 -7.54 -2.79
N THR A 176 -8.15 -7.70 -1.69
CA THR A 176 -7.99 -9.02 -1.03
C THR A 176 -9.10 -9.45 -0.06
N GLY A 177 -10.24 -8.75 0.00
CA GLY A 177 -11.40 -9.19 0.80
C GLY A 177 -12.45 -8.13 1.07
N ALA A 178 -13.45 -8.48 1.91
CA ALA A 178 -14.31 -7.50 2.54
C ALA A 178 -13.43 -6.56 3.37
N GLY A 179 -13.56 -5.26 3.15
CA GLY A 179 -12.67 -4.30 3.75
C GLY A 179 -12.68 -4.39 5.27
N GLU A 180 -11.50 -4.27 5.88
CA GLU A 180 -11.40 -4.21 7.35
C GLU A 180 -12.03 -2.91 7.84
N LEU A 181 -12.61 -2.93 9.05
CA LEU A 181 -13.11 -1.71 9.69
C LEU A 181 -11.96 -0.68 9.76
N GLY A 182 -12.19 0.54 9.25
CA GLY A 182 -11.15 1.57 9.17
C GLY A 182 -10.23 1.48 7.94
N GLU A 183 -10.49 0.60 6.97
CA GLU A 183 -9.79 0.63 5.68
C GLU A 183 -10.15 1.89 4.88
N GLY A 184 -11.37 2.42 5.06
CA GLY A 184 -11.82 3.64 4.41
C GLY A 184 -10.96 4.86 4.70
N THR A 185 -10.50 5.00 5.96
CA THR A 185 -9.69 6.13 6.44
C THR A 185 -8.21 6.04 6.09
N LYS A 186 -7.72 4.87 5.65
CA LYS A 186 -6.32 4.72 5.21
C LYS A 186 -6.15 5.33 3.83
N GLU A 187 -5.24 6.30 3.73
CA GLU A 187 -4.76 6.84 2.46
C GLU A 187 -4.07 5.73 1.66
N GLU A 188 -4.21 5.82 0.34
CA GLU A 188 -3.54 4.89 -0.56
C GLU A 188 -2.06 5.26 -0.69
N SER A 189 -1.21 4.25 -0.83
CA SER A 189 0.22 4.49 -0.97
C SER A 189 0.53 5.36 -2.18
N TRP A 190 1.52 6.25 -2.03
CA TRP A 190 1.96 7.19 -3.07
C TRP A 190 2.35 6.51 -4.39
N ILE A 191 2.77 5.23 -4.34
CA ILE A 191 3.07 4.46 -5.55
C ILE A 191 1.84 4.32 -6.46
N TRP A 192 0.63 4.38 -5.93
CA TRP A 192 -0.61 4.27 -6.70
C TRP A 192 -1.15 5.60 -7.19
N SER A 193 -0.78 6.72 -6.54
CA SER A 193 -1.23 8.07 -6.89
C SER A 193 -0.34 8.75 -7.93
N ALA A 194 0.96 8.46 -7.92
CA ALA A 194 1.97 9.25 -8.64
C ALA A 194 2.06 9.02 -10.16
N MET A 195 1.24 8.15 -10.77
CA MET A 195 1.35 7.81 -12.20
C MET A 195 0.05 7.87 -12.98
N PHE A 196 -0.98 8.55 -12.47
CA PHE A 196 -1.99 9.07 -13.38
C PHE A 196 -1.40 10.32 -14.05
N ASP A 197 -0.44 10.12 -14.94
CA ASP A 197 -0.07 11.11 -15.93
C ASP A 197 -0.93 10.81 -17.16
N PRO A 198 -1.99 11.60 -17.42
CA PRO A 198 -2.88 11.41 -18.56
C PRO A 198 -2.17 11.54 -19.91
N SER A 199 -0.91 12.01 -19.91
CA SER A 199 -0.11 12.22 -21.12
C SER A 199 0.75 11.02 -21.53
N LEU A 200 0.92 10.01 -20.66
CA LEU A 200 1.62 8.78 -21.03
C LEU A 200 0.73 7.92 -21.95
N PRO A 201 1.23 7.50 -23.12
CA PRO A 201 0.42 6.74 -24.05
C PRO A 201 0.01 5.39 -23.45
N VAL A 202 -1.30 5.14 -23.44
CA VAL A 202 -1.96 3.89 -23.02
C VAL A 202 -1.41 2.63 -23.74
N SER A 203 -0.63 2.80 -24.80
CA SER A 203 -0.12 1.74 -25.67
C SER A 203 0.87 0.77 -25.03
N GLN A 204 1.41 1.05 -23.84
CA GLN A 204 2.32 0.11 -23.14
C GLN A 204 1.65 -0.71 -22.04
N ARG A 205 0.42 -0.36 -21.62
CA ARG A 205 -0.29 -1.05 -20.54
C ARG A 205 -1.07 -2.22 -21.13
N THR A 206 -0.90 -3.41 -20.55
CA THR A 206 -1.62 -4.59 -21.04
C THR A 206 -3.13 -4.43 -20.83
N GLU A 207 -3.98 -5.00 -21.71
CA GLU A 207 -5.44 -4.98 -21.55
C GLU A 207 -5.91 -5.44 -20.16
N TRP A 208 -5.26 -6.46 -19.59
CA TRP A 208 -5.60 -6.96 -18.26
C TRP A 208 -5.34 -5.93 -17.15
N GLU A 209 -4.32 -5.08 -17.29
CA GLU A 209 -4.00 -4.05 -16.30
C GLU A 209 -5.02 -2.93 -16.32
N ASN A 210 -5.47 -2.54 -17.52
CA ASN A 210 -6.57 -1.61 -17.71
C ASN A 210 -7.85 -2.14 -17.06
N GLU A 211 -8.18 -3.40 -17.30
CA GLU A 211 -9.36 -4.02 -16.70
C GLU A 211 -9.22 -4.12 -15.17
N PHE A 212 -8.02 -4.43 -14.65
CA PHE A 212 -7.75 -4.41 -13.21
C PHE A 212 -8.04 -3.03 -12.59
N ASP A 213 -7.51 -1.98 -13.20
CA ASP A 213 -7.69 -0.61 -12.70
C ASP A 213 -9.16 -0.16 -12.82
N ARG A 214 -9.84 -0.55 -13.89
CA ARG A 214 -11.27 -0.31 -14.10
C ARG A 214 -12.13 -0.99 -13.02
N VAL A 215 -11.87 -2.27 -12.72
CA VAL A 215 -12.58 -3.00 -11.65
C VAL A 215 -12.34 -2.35 -10.29
N ARG A 216 -11.10 -1.92 -10.00
CA ARG A 216 -10.77 -1.21 -8.76
C ARG A 216 -11.52 0.11 -8.67
N TRP A 217 -11.60 0.87 -9.75
CA TRP A 217 -12.36 2.12 -9.82
C TRP A 217 -13.85 1.89 -9.55
N PHE A 218 -14.48 0.91 -10.21
CA PHE A 218 -15.90 0.60 -9.98
C PHE A 218 -16.18 0.19 -8.53
N ARG A 219 -15.29 -0.58 -7.90
CA ARG A 219 -15.41 -0.95 -6.48
C ARG A 219 -15.28 0.28 -5.57
N ALA A 220 -14.32 1.15 -5.84
CA ALA A 220 -14.12 2.38 -5.07
C ALA A 220 -15.34 3.30 -5.19
N LYS A 221 -15.87 3.46 -6.41
CA LYS A 221 -17.10 4.22 -6.66
C LYS A 221 -18.31 3.61 -5.95
N ALA A 222 -18.54 2.31 -6.08
CA ALA A 222 -19.67 1.65 -5.41
C ALA A 222 -19.58 1.75 -3.87
N ASN A 223 -18.37 1.72 -3.30
CA ASN A 223 -18.19 1.94 -1.86
C ASN A 223 -18.45 3.39 -1.47
N LYS A 224 -18.06 4.36 -2.31
CA LYS A 224 -18.36 5.77 -2.10
C LYS A 224 -19.87 6.01 -2.12
N ASP A 225 -20.56 5.51 -3.14
CA ASP A 225 -22.01 5.66 -3.30
C ASP A 225 -22.74 5.02 -2.10
N ARG A 226 -22.32 3.81 -1.67
CA ARG A 226 -22.85 3.18 -0.45
C ARG A 226 -22.59 4.01 0.82
N TRP A 227 -21.42 4.62 0.96
CA TRP A 227 -21.14 5.47 2.13
C TRP A 227 -22.00 6.74 2.14
N GLU A 228 -22.27 7.32 0.97
CA GLU A 228 -23.22 8.44 0.86
C GLU A 228 -24.63 8.00 1.30
N GLU A 229 -25.10 6.84 0.81
CA GLU A 229 -26.39 6.27 1.24
C GLU A 229 -26.44 5.98 2.75
N GLU A 230 -25.40 5.38 3.33
CA GLU A 230 -25.33 5.08 4.76
C GLU A 230 -25.35 6.35 5.63
N ILE A 231 -24.75 7.44 5.17
CA ILE A 231 -24.83 8.74 5.87
C ILE A 231 -26.28 9.22 5.92
N ASP A 232 -26.99 9.17 4.80
CA ASP A 232 -28.38 9.60 4.69
C ASP A 232 -29.30 8.70 5.54
N ILE A 233 -29.09 7.38 5.48
CA ILE A 233 -29.83 6.39 6.30
C ILE A 233 -29.61 6.66 7.78
N LEU A 234 -28.36 6.83 8.22
CA LEU A 234 -28.03 7.07 9.61
C LEU A 234 -28.69 8.37 10.12
N GLU A 235 -28.66 9.45 9.35
CA GLU A 235 -29.33 10.70 9.72
C GLU A 235 -30.83 10.49 9.92
N GLU A 236 -31.50 9.75 9.01
CA GLU A 236 -32.91 9.41 9.15
C GLU A 236 -33.19 8.46 10.32
N GLU A 237 -32.33 7.46 10.57
CA GLU A 237 -32.45 6.55 11.71
C GLU A 237 -32.35 7.30 13.04
N PHE A 238 -31.46 8.28 13.16
CA PHE A 238 -31.40 9.15 14.33
C PHE A 238 -32.70 9.94 14.51
N GLN A 239 -33.27 10.51 13.44
CA GLN A 239 -34.55 11.23 13.53
C GLN A 239 -35.71 10.29 13.85
N ARG A 240 -35.76 9.09 13.27
CA ARG A 240 -36.75 8.04 13.60
C ARG A 240 -36.65 7.63 15.07
N THR A 241 -35.45 7.50 15.61
CA THR A 241 -35.21 7.14 17.02
C THR A 241 -35.76 8.22 17.96
N LYS A 242 -35.48 9.50 17.67
CA LYS A 242 -36.06 10.64 18.42
C LYS A 242 -37.59 10.66 18.35
N ARG A 243 -38.15 10.46 17.15
CA ARG A 243 -39.61 10.38 16.93
C ARG A 243 -40.23 9.22 17.71
N SER A 244 -39.57 8.06 17.74
CA SER A 244 -40.01 6.88 18.49
C SER A 244 -40.07 7.14 19.99
N PHE A 245 -39.00 7.73 20.56
CA PHE A 245 -39.00 8.09 21.99
C PHE A 245 -40.06 9.13 22.34
N ALA A 246 -40.22 10.17 21.50
CA ALA A 246 -41.27 11.17 21.70
C ALA A 246 -42.68 10.54 21.60
N ARG A 247 -42.89 9.61 20.66
CA ARG A 247 -44.16 8.88 20.52
C ARG A 247 -44.45 8.02 21.74
N MET A 248 -43.45 7.27 22.23
CA MET A 248 -43.60 6.42 23.42
C MET A 248 -43.87 7.26 24.67
N GLU A 249 -43.20 8.40 24.82
CA GLU A 249 -43.50 9.37 25.88
C GLU A 249 -44.99 9.77 25.86
N GLN A 250 -45.54 10.09 24.69
CA GLN A 250 -46.95 10.44 24.54
C GLN A 250 -47.89 9.26 24.85
N VAL A 251 -47.54 8.04 24.43
CA VAL A 251 -48.31 6.82 24.76
C VAL A 251 -48.39 6.64 26.28
N TRP A 252 -47.26 6.71 26.98
CA TRP A 252 -47.23 6.54 28.43
C TRP A 252 -47.94 7.67 29.17
N LYS A 253 -47.86 8.91 28.67
CA LYS A 253 -48.67 10.03 29.19
C LYS A 253 -50.17 9.73 29.05
N ALA A 254 -50.62 9.29 27.88
CA ALA A 254 -52.02 8.95 27.65
C ALA A 254 -52.48 7.81 28.57
N LEU A 255 -51.67 6.76 28.74
CA LEU A 255 -51.97 5.65 29.65
C LEU A 255 -52.08 6.10 31.11
N ALA A 256 -51.24 7.05 31.56
CA ALA A 256 -51.34 7.61 32.90
C ALA A 256 -52.69 8.32 33.15
N HIS A 257 -53.24 8.96 32.13
CA HIS A 257 -54.54 9.66 32.20
C HIS A 257 -55.75 8.72 32.20
N VAL A 258 -55.63 7.50 31.65
CA VAL A 258 -56.72 6.52 31.55
C VAL A 258 -56.82 5.60 32.77
N CYS A 259 -55.84 5.63 33.69
CA CYS A 259 -55.85 4.79 34.89
C CYS A 259 -56.98 5.18 35.86
N ASP A 260 -57.75 4.19 36.32
CA ASP A 260 -58.82 4.36 37.32
C ASP A 260 -58.30 4.87 38.68
N ASP A 261 -59.17 5.52 39.46
CA ASP A 261 -58.87 5.95 40.85
C ASP A 261 -59.09 4.81 41.86
N THR A 262 -58.40 3.70 41.62
CA THR A 262 -58.27 2.59 42.56
C THR A 262 -56.83 2.50 43.05
N ALA A 263 -56.59 1.81 44.16
CA ALA A 263 -55.22 1.60 44.67
C ALA A 263 -54.29 0.94 43.63
N GLU A 264 -54.82 0.04 42.80
CA GLU A 264 -54.08 -0.58 41.69
C GLU A 264 -53.84 0.43 40.54
N GLY A 265 -54.82 1.30 40.25
CA GLY A 265 -54.71 2.37 39.26
C GLY A 265 -53.67 3.44 39.63
N TRP A 266 -53.49 3.74 40.91
CA TRP A 266 -52.42 4.64 41.38
C TRP A 266 -51.02 4.07 41.10
N GLY A 267 -50.82 2.76 41.31
CA GLY A 267 -49.57 2.08 40.97
C GLY A 267 -49.28 2.11 39.48
N LYS A 268 -50.29 1.82 38.64
CA LYS A 268 -50.19 1.89 37.17
C LYS A 268 -49.87 3.31 36.69
N ARG A 269 -50.51 4.33 37.28
CA ARG A 269 -50.28 5.75 36.99
C ARG A 269 -48.85 6.18 37.36
N ALA A 270 -48.36 5.80 38.54
CA ALA A 270 -47.00 6.09 38.97
C ALA A 270 -45.96 5.46 38.04
N TYR A 271 -46.14 4.19 37.66
CA TYR A 271 -45.26 3.51 36.72
C TYR A 271 -45.29 4.15 35.32
N ALA A 272 -46.47 4.52 34.81
CA ALA A 272 -46.59 5.22 33.54
C ALA A 272 -45.81 6.55 33.54
N HIS A 273 -45.91 7.34 34.62
CA HIS A 273 -45.10 8.56 34.77
C HIS A 273 -43.59 8.29 34.83
N GLN A 274 -43.17 7.19 35.47
CA GLN A 274 -41.76 6.77 35.46
C GLN A 274 -41.28 6.48 34.03
N GLN A 275 -42.08 5.75 33.23
CA GLN A 275 -41.78 5.47 31.82
C GLN A 275 -41.70 6.74 30.98
N VAL A 276 -42.59 7.72 31.20
CA VAL A 276 -42.50 9.05 30.57
C VAL A 276 -41.14 9.69 30.84
N GLY A 277 -40.69 9.74 32.10
CA GLY A 277 -39.39 10.29 32.47
C GLY A 277 -38.22 9.54 31.82
N MET A 278 -38.30 8.22 31.70
CA MET A 278 -37.31 7.41 31.02
C MET A 278 -37.20 7.77 29.52
N TYR A 279 -38.31 7.83 28.79
CA TYR A 279 -38.30 8.15 27.36
C TYR A 279 -37.84 9.59 27.08
N GLN A 280 -38.17 10.54 27.97
CA GLN A 280 -37.63 11.91 27.90
C GLN A 280 -36.11 11.92 28.04
N LEU A 281 -35.55 11.13 28.97
CA LEU A 281 -34.11 11.01 29.16
C LEU A 281 -33.43 10.37 27.95
N LEU A 282 -34.01 9.29 27.41
CA LEU A 282 -33.50 8.62 26.21
C LEU A 282 -33.48 9.56 25.00
N ASN A 283 -34.52 10.38 24.81
CA ASN A 283 -34.58 11.37 23.75
C ASN A 283 -33.48 12.45 23.91
N LYS A 284 -33.31 12.99 25.12
CA LYS A 284 -32.23 13.96 25.42
C LYS A 284 -30.84 13.38 25.15
N ARG A 285 -30.59 12.13 25.54
CA ARG A 285 -29.32 11.43 25.28
C ARG A 285 -29.07 11.24 23.79
N ALA A 286 -30.06 10.69 23.07
CA ALA A 286 -29.96 10.48 21.62
C ALA A 286 -29.68 11.80 20.87
N HIS A 287 -30.31 12.90 21.28
CA HIS A 287 -30.02 14.22 20.72
C HIS A 287 -28.59 14.70 21.00
N GLY A 288 -28.12 14.53 22.25
CA GLY A 288 -26.76 14.90 22.63
C GLY A 288 -25.70 14.10 21.89
N ASP A 289 -25.90 12.80 21.69
CA ASP A 289 -24.96 11.94 20.98
C ASP A 289 -24.93 12.27 19.48
N PHE A 290 -26.08 12.60 18.88
CA PHE A 290 -26.14 13.05 17.48
C PHE A 290 -25.36 14.36 17.24
N LEU A 291 -25.44 15.33 18.16
CA LEU A 291 -24.67 16.58 18.03
C LEU A 291 -23.17 16.33 18.12
N LYS A 292 -22.73 15.39 18.96
CA LYS A 292 -21.31 14.98 19.05
C LYS A 292 -20.85 14.35 17.74
N THR A 293 -21.63 13.44 17.14
CA THR A 293 -21.25 12.77 15.89
C THR A 293 -21.17 13.75 14.72
N LYS A 294 -22.09 14.71 14.61
CA LYS A 294 -22.07 15.75 13.56
C LYS A 294 -20.90 16.75 13.71
N SER A 295 -20.40 16.94 14.94
CA SER A 295 -19.23 17.79 15.20
C SER A 295 -17.88 17.14 14.86
N HIS A 296 -17.84 15.81 14.75
CA HIS A 296 -16.65 15.10 14.32
C HIS A 296 -16.51 15.29 12.80
N LYS A 297 -15.36 15.81 12.34
CA LYS A 297 -15.12 16.12 10.92
C LYS A 297 -15.59 14.98 10.02
N PRO A 298 -16.27 15.28 8.88
CA PRO A 298 -16.55 14.27 7.88
C PRO A 298 -15.23 13.60 7.48
N ILE A 299 -15.25 12.28 7.37
CA ILE A 299 -14.16 11.46 6.86
C ILE A 299 -13.62 12.16 5.61
N PRO A 300 -12.29 12.36 5.46
CA PRO A 300 -11.76 13.05 4.29
C PRO A 300 -12.29 12.36 3.03
N ALA A 301 -13.22 13.04 2.37
CA ALA A 301 -13.66 12.69 1.04
C ALA A 301 -12.41 12.62 0.17
N LEU A 302 -12.37 11.62 -0.70
CA LEU A 302 -11.29 11.33 -1.63
C LEU A 302 -10.97 12.53 -2.54
N ALA A 303 -10.28 13.54 -2.01
CA ALA A 303 -9.72 14.66 -2.77
C ALA A 303 -8.52 14.19 -3.63
N GLY A 304 -8.11 12.92 -3.52
CA GLY A 304 -7.07 12.30 -4.33
C GLY A 304 -7.54 11.58 -5.61
N PHE A 305 -8.85 11.58 -5.90
CA PHE A 305 -9.39 11.07 -7.17
C PHE A 305 -10.03 12.22 -7.97
N VAL A 306 -9.23 13.25 -8.26
CA VAL A 306 -9.64 14.27 -9.23
C VAL A 306 -9.49 13.68 -10.63
N ALA A 307 -10.64 13.59 -11.31
CA ALA A 307 -10.87 13.56 -12.76
C ALA A 307 -10.27 12.40 -13.58
N VAL A 308 -11.17 11.48 -13.96
CA VAL A 308 -11.31 11.04 -15.37
C VAL A 308 -12.16 12.06 -16.09
#